data_AF-A0AAE2CHC5-F1
#
_entry.id   AF-A0AAE2CHC5-F1
#
_cell.length_a   1.000
_cell.length_b   1.000
_cell.length_c   1.000
_cell.angle_alpha   90.00
_cell.angle_beta   90.00
_cell.angle_gamma   90.00
#
_symmetry.space_group_name_H-M   'P 1'
#
loop_
_entity.id
_entity.type
_entity.pdbx_description
1 polymer ?
#
loop_
_entity_poly.entity_id
_entity_poly.type
_entity_poly.pdbx_seq_one_letter_code
_entity_poly.pdbx_strand_id
1 'polypeptide(L)'
;MVNNSNPTSETSSMRAMNSGCSSPTIFQFMYLCTAFGLISVGAGGIRSSSLAFGADQFEKGDFKKSSGLKESYFSWYYASYTFSILIALTCVVYIQDNIGWGVGFAVPAVLMLFGVSIFFLASGFYVKLKSKTSLVTGFVQVAVASYRNRRLDLPDGVHNVCHRKNGSALVLPSENLRFLNKACIVRDPDKDLTADGRAITRGDCAVSSK
;
A
#
# COMPACT_ATOMS: atom_id res chain seq x y z
N MET A 1 -36.93 -27.03 63.41
CA MET A 1 -37.94 -26.57 62.44
C MET A 1 -37.20 -26.00 61.24
N VAL A 2 -37.19 -26.73 60.14
CA VAL A 2 -36.52 -26.35 58.89
C VAL A 2 -37.46 -25.39 58.14
N ASN A 3 -37.10 -24.11 58.05
CA ASN A 3 -37.86 -23.14 57.25
C ASN A 3 -37.41 -23.22 55.79
N ASN A 4 -38.28 -23.85 55.01
CA ASN A 4 -38.20 -24.04 53.57
C ASN A 4 -38.62 -22.72 52.87
N SER A 5 -37.65 -21.96 52.35
CA SER A 5 -37.90 -20.80 51.47
C SER A 5 -37.25 -21.06 50.10
N ASN A 6 -38.01 -21.79 49.30
CA ASN A 6 -38.07 -21.88 47.84
C ASN A 6 -37.01 -21.11 46.99
N PRO A 7 -36.10 -21.80 46.26
CA PRO A 7 -35.07 -21.20 45.38
C PRO A 7 -35.55 -20.87 43.94
N THR A 8 -36.83 -20.57 43.74
CA THR A 8 -37.44 -20.48 42.39
C THR A 8 -37.51 -19.07 41.76
N SER A 9 -37.12 -18.01 42.48
CA SER A 9 -37.10 -16.64 41.93
C SER A 9 -35.78 -16.23 41.27
N GLU A 10 -34.64 -16.81 41.67
CA GLU A 10 -33.34 -16.50 41.02
C GLU A 10 -33.07 -17.36 39.77
N THR A 11 -33.77 -18.48 39.63
CA THR A 11 -33.62 -19.39 38.46
C THR A 11 -34.45 -18.98 37.25
N SER A 12 -35.36 -18.01 37.38
CA SER A 12 -36.17 -17.49 36.27
C SER A 12 -35.46 -16.40 35.46
N SER A 13 -34.61 -15.57 36.08
CA SER A 13 -33.80 -14.57 35.35
C SER A 13 -32.62 -15.17 34.60
N MET A 14 -32.05 -16.30 35.04
CA MET A 14 -30.98 -16.98 34.30
C MET A 14 -31.47 -17.89 33.16
N ARG A 15 -32.77 -18.19 33.09
CA ARG A 15 -33.33 -19.10 32.06
C ARG A 15 -34.01 -18.37 30.89
N ALA A 16 -34.11 -17.04 30.94
CA ALA A 16 -34.68 -16.21 29.87
C ALA A 16 -33.65 -15.71 28.82
N MET A 17 -32.39 -16.16 28.89
CA MET A 17 -31.32 -15.82 27.93
C MET A 17 -30.84 -17.05 27.12
N ASN A 18 -31.74 -18.01 26.86
CA ASN A 18 -31.51 -19.07 25.89
C ASN A 18 -32.42 -18.94 24.66
N SER A 19 -32.82 -17.72 24.30
CA SER A 19 -33.32 -17.44 22.96
C SER A 19 -32.18 -17.69 21.98
N GLY A 20 -32.21 -18.87 21.36
CA GLY A 20 -31.16 -19.36 20.47
C GLY A 20 -30.76 -18.30 19.45
N CYS A 21 -29.55 -17.78 19.60
CA CYS A 21 -28.93 -16.96 18.58
C CYS A 21 -28.70 -17.85 17.35
N SER A 22 -29.46 -17.62 16.29
CA SER A 22 -29.27 -18.36 15.03
C SER A 22 -27.87 -18.06 14.52
N SER A 23 -27.04 -19.09 14.39
CA SER A 23 -25.70 -18.96 13.84
C SER A 23 -25.81 -18.45 12.39
N PRO A 24 -24.94 -17.51 11.96
CA PRO A 24 -24.98 -16.98 10.61
C PRO A 24 -24.81 -18.11 9.58
N THR A 25 -25.54 -18.01 8.47
CA THR A 25 -25.38 -18.98 7.37
C THR A 25 -23.98 -18.86 6.77
N ILE A 26 -23.40 -19.97 6.30
CA ILE A 26 -22.08 -20.01 5.65
C ILE A 26 -21.97 -18.95 4.54
N PHE A 27 -23.02 -18.74 3.74
CA PHE A 27 -23.05 -17.72 2.69
C PHE A 27 -22.94 -16.28 3.24
N GLN A 28 -23.61 -15.98 4.36
CA GLN A 28 -23.54 -14.65 4.98
C GLN A 28 -22.12 -14.38 5.52
N PHE A 29 -21.51 -15.40 6.12
CA PHE A 29 -20.14 -15.31 6.61
C PHE A 29 -19.12 -15.15 5.47
N MET A 30 -19.24 -15.95 4.41
CA MET A 30 -18.38 -15.82 3.22
C MET A 30 -18.49 -14.44 2.58
N TYR A 31 -19.72 -13.93 2.41
CA TYR A 31 -19.96 -12.59 1.88
C TYR A 31 -19.27 -11.52 2.75
N LEU A 32 -19.42 -11.61 4.06
CA LEU A 32 -18.78 -10.70 5.02
C LEU A 32 -17.24 -10.74 4.89
N CYS A 33 -16.65 -11.93 4.87
CA CYS A 33 -15.20 -12.11 4.72
C CYS A 33 -14.69 -11.52 3.40
N THR A 34 -15.38 -11.77 2.29
CA THR A 34 -15.01 -11.19 0.99
C THR A 34 -15.10 -9.67 1.02
N ALA A 35 -16.17 -9.11 1.61
CA ALA A 35 -16.34 -7.66 1.72
C ALA A 35 -15.21 -7.02 2.53
N PHE A 36 -14.86 -7.57 3.70
CA PHE A 36 -13.73 -7.09 4.49
C PHE A 36 -12.38 -7.23 3.77
N GLY A 37 -12.18 -8.32 3.02
CA GLY A 37 -11.02 -8.50 2.18
C GLY A 37 -10.87 -7.38 1.15
N LEU A 38 -11.96 -7.06 0.43
CA LEU A 38 -11.99 -5.98 -0.55
C LEU A 38 -11.73 -4.61 0.08
N ILE A 39 -12.35 -4.33 1.24
CA ILE A 39 -12.13 -3.08 1.99
C ILE A 39 -10.66 -2.94 2.40
N SER A 40 -10.05 -4.02 2.91
CA SER A 40 -8.65 -4.02 3.34
C SER A 40 -7.70 -3.72 2.18
N VAL A 41 -7.90 -4.39 1.03
CA VAL A 41 -7.12 -4.16 -0.19
C VAL A 41 -7.30 -2.73 -0.68
N GLY A 42 -8.54 -2.23 -0.76
CA GLY A 42 -8.84 -0.87 -1.20
C GLY A 42 -8.22 0.20 -0.31
N ALA A 43 -8.36 0.05 1.01
CA ALA A 43 -7.82 0.99 1.98
C ALA A 43 -6.28 1.04 1.95
N GLY A 44 -5.62 -0.11 1.77
CA GLY A 44 -4.17 -0.18 1.61
C GLY A 44 -3.69 0.50 0.32
N GLY A 45 -4.37 0.23 -0.80
CA GLY A 45 -4.01 0.79 -2.11
C GLY A 45 -4.16 2.31 -2.18
N ILE A 46 -5.25 2.86 -1.63
CA ILE A 46 -5.49 4.30 -1.65
C ILE A 46 -4.47 5.05 -0.81
N ARG A 47 -4.10 4.55 0.37
CA ARG A 47 -3.11 5.23 1.23
C ARG A 47 -1.72 5.26 0.60
N SER A 48 -1.26 4.14 0.04
CA SER A 48 0.08 4.07 -0.56
C SER A 48 0.18 4.89 -1.85
N SER A 49 -0.83 4.82 -2.71
CA SER A 49 -0.87 5.57 -3.97
C SER A 49 -1.06 7.07 -3.76
N SER A 50 -1.92 7.50 -2.83
CA SER A 50 -2.15 8.92 -2.53
C SER A 50 -0.90 9.62 -2.02
N LEU A 51 -0.13 8.96 -1.14
CA LEU A 51 1.09 9.55 -0.60
C LEU A 51 2.16 9.72 -1.67
N ALA A 52 2.37 8.69 -2.51
CA ALA A 52 3.29 8.75 -3.64
C ALA A 52 2.89 9.83 -4.65
N PHE A 53 1.60 9.89 -4.99
CA PHE A 53 1.06 10.90 -5.89
C PHE A 53 1.25 12.33 -5.34
N GLY A 54 0.99 12.53 -4.05
CA GLY A 54 1.22 13.82 -3.39
C GLY A 54 2.71 14.22 -3.43
N ALA A 55 3.60 13.29 -3.11
CA ALA A 55 5.05 13.52 -3.18
C ALA A 55 5.52 13.90 -4.59
N ASP A 56 4.98 13.24 -5.61
CA ASP A 56 5.26 13.50 -7.03
C ASP A 56 4.92 14.94 -7.45
N GLN A 57 3.89 15.56 -6.85
CA GLN A 57 3.55 16.98 -7.11
C GLN A 57 4.65 17.93 -6.61
N PHE A 58 5.27 17.64 -5.47
CA PHE A 58 6.34 18.47 -4.89
C PHE A 58 7.72 18.24 -5.52
N GLU A 59 7.93 17.14 -6.24
CA GLU A 59 9.21 16.84 -6.88
C GLU A 59 9.43 17.63 -8.18
N LYS A 60 8.36 17.90 -8.93
CA LYS A 60 8.44 18.50 -10.28
C LYS A 60 7.84 19.90 -10.42
N GLY A 61 7.14 20.42 -9.41
CA GLY A 61 6.72 21.82 -9.37
C GLY A 61 7.86 22.78 -8.98
N ASP A 62 7.62 24.09 -9.10
CA ASP A 62 8.57 25.16 -8.69
C ASP A 62 8.97 25.09 -7.20
N PHE A 63 8.30 24.24 -6.42
CA PHE A 63 8.58 23.92 -5.01
C PHE A 63 9.84 23.08 -4.76
N LYS A 64 10.59 22.70 -5.81
CA LYS A 64 11.82 21.90 -5.68
C LYS A 64 12.87 22.52 -4.75
N LYS A 65 12.87 23.84 -4.59
CA LYS A 65 13.87 24.60 -3.80
C LYS A 65 13.61 24.64 -2.29
N SER A 66 12.42 24.23 -1.85
CA SER A 66 11.96 24.43 -0.46
C SER A 66 11.76 23.09 0.25
N SER A 67 12.87 22.49 0.70
CA SER A 67 12.87 21.22 1.46
C SER A 67 11.95 21.26 2.69
N GLY A 68 11.87 22.41 3.37
CA GLY A 68 11.00 22.59 4.55
C GLY A 68 9.50 22.52 4.24
N LEU A 69 9.07 22.85 3.01
CA LEU A 69 7.66 22.80 2.62
C LEU A 69 7.19 21.35 2.46
N LYS A 70 8.07 20.46 1.99
CA LYS A 70 7.80 19.02 1.88
C LYS A 70 7.65 18.38 3.26
N GLU A 71 8.58 18.68 4.16
CA GLU A 71 8.54 18.17 5.53
C GLU A 71 7.29 18.65 6.28
N SER A 72 6.95 19.94 6.15
CA SER A 72 5.72 20.51 6.72
C SER A 72 4.46 19.85 6.14
N TYR A 73 4.42 19.57 4.83
CA TYR A 73 3.32 18.84 4.21
C TYR A 73 3.15 17.43 4.81
N PHE A 74 4.23 16.65 4.90
CA PHE A 74 4.15 15.30 5.50
C PHE A 74 3.74 15.36 6.96
N SER A 75 4.29 16.30 7.74
CA SER A 75 3.91 16.51 9.13
C SER A 75 2.41 16.81 9.27
N TRP A 76 1.89 17.76 8.49
CA TRP A 76 0.48 18.14 8.53
C TRP A 76 -0.44 17.03 8.03
N TYR A 77 0.00 16.26 7.03
CA TYR A 77 -0.71 15.08 6.54
C TYR A 77 -0.89 14.03 7.66
N TYR A 78 0.17 13.68 8.39
CA TYR A 78 0.08 12.72 9.49
C TYR A 78 -0.71 13.25 10.69
N ALA A 79 -0.59 14.54 11.00
CA ALA A 79 -1.38 15.18 12.05
C ALA A 79 -2.88 15.13 11.72
N SER A 80 -3.27 15.53 10.49
CA SER A 80 -4.65 15.49 10.02
C SER A 80 -5.21 14.06 9.94
N TYR A 81 -4.39 13.10 9.48
CA TYR A 81 -4.76 11.69 9.43
C TYR A 81 -5.06 11.13 10.83
N THR A 82 -4.18 11.42 11.79
CA THR A 82 -4.36 10.98 13.19
C THR A 82 -5.61 11.57 13.80
N PHE A 83 -5.84 12.87 13.61
CA PHE A 83 -7.06 13.55 14.06
C PHE A 83 -8.33 12.95 13.43
N SER A 84 -8.28 12.64 12.14
CA SER A 84 -9.39 11.99 11.43
C SER A 84 -9.69 10.59 11.98
N ILE A 85 -8.67 9.81 12.35
CA ILE A 85 -8.86 8.51 13.00
C ILE A 85 -9.53 8.67 14.36
N LEU A 86 -9.12 9.64 15.17
CA LEU A 86 -9.75 9.89 16.48
C LEU A 86 -11.24 10.20 16.34
N ILE A 87 -11.59 11.06 15.37
CA ILE A 87 -12.98 11.35 15.05
C ILE A 87 -13.69 10.09 14.56
N ALA A 88 -13.10 9.33 13.64
CA ALA A 88 -13.72 8.13 13.09
C ALA A 88 -14.01 7.08 14.17
N LEU A 89 -13.03 6.79 15.03
CA LEU A 89 -13.18 5.85 16.14
C LEU A 89 -14.17 6.31 17.21
N THR A 90 -14.49 7.61 17.26
CA THR A 90 -15.48 8.15 18.20
C THR A 90 -16.86 8.22 17.56
N CYS A 91 -17.00 8.99 16.47
CA CYS A 91 -18.28 9.25 15.83
C CYS A 91 -18.84 8.03 15.10
N VAL A 92 -18.02 7.30 14.32
CA VAL A 92 -18.52 6.15 13.54
C VAL A 92 -18.88 5.00 14.48
N VAL A 93 -18.07 4.75 15.51
CA VAL A 93 -18.38 3.73 16.53
C VAL A 93 -19.65 4.10 17.29
N TYR A 94 -19.79 5.37 17.70
CA TYR A 94 -21.03 5.84 18.34
C TYR A 94 -22.26 5.61 17.46
N ILE A 95 -22.17 5.91 16.17
CA ILE A 95 -23.27 5.67 15.20
C ILE A 95 -23.54 4.17 15.05
N GLN A 96 -22.50 3.34 14.96
CA GLN A 96 -22.64 1.88 14.85
C GLN A 96 -23.36 1.29 16.07
N ASP A 97 -23.00 1.73 17.27
CA ASP A 97 -23.55 1.22 18.52
C ASP A 97 -24.97 1.74 18.82
N ASN A 98 -25.28 3.00 18.48
CA ASN A 98 -26.56 3.63 18.85
C ASN A 98 -27.61 3.62 17.73
N ILE A 99 -27.19 3.73 16.47
CA ILE A 99 -28.08 3.88 15.30
C ILE A 99 -28.07 2.60 14.44
N GLY A 100 -27.01 1.79 14.58
CA GLY A 100 -26.91 0.47 13.99
C GLY A 100 -25.89 0.37 12.85
N TRP A 101 -25.47 -0.87 12.59
CA TRP A 101 -24.40 -1.21 11.65
C TRP A 101 -24.63 -0.74 10.22
N GLY A 102 -25.87 -0.79 9.72
CA GLY A 102 -26.20 -0.36 8.35
C GLY A 102 -25.87 1.12 8.09
N VAL A 103 -26.29 2.00 9.01
CA VAL A 103 -26.00 3.45 8.93
C VAL A 103 -24.51 3.71 9.19
N GLY A 104 -23.92 2.98 10.13
CA GLY A 104 -22.50 3.05 10.46
C GLY A 104 -21.57 2.74 9.28
N PHE A 105 -21.94 1.83 8.37
CA PHE A 105 -21.19 1.58 7.14
C PHE A 105 -21.54 2.53 5.99
N ALA A 106 -22.77 3.06 5.96
CA ALA A 106 -23.19 4.00 4.93
C ALA A 106 -22.43 5.34 5.01
N VAL A 107 -22.18 5.85 6.23
CA VAL A 107 -21.50 7.14 6.43
C VAL A 107 -20.09 7.16 5.80
N PRO A 108 -19.17 6.22 6.11
CA PRO A 108 -17.88 6.14 5.44
C PRO A 108 -17.99 5.94 3.91
N ALA A 109 -18.96 5.16 3.45
CA ALA A 109 -19.16 4.91 2.02
C ALA A 109 -19.52 6.20 1.25
N VAL A 110 -20.43 7.02 1.79
CA VAL A 110 -20.82 8.31 1.20
C VAL A 110 -19.65 9.30 1.22
N LEU A 111 -18.92 9.40 2.34
CA LEU A 111 -17.74 10.25 2.43
C LEU A 111 -16.67 9.85 1.40
N MET A 112 -16.50 8.55 1.16
CA MET A 112 -15.56 8.04 0.17
C MET A 112 -16.00 8.38 -1.26
N LEU A 113 -17.28 8.23 -1.61
CA LEU A 113 -17.81 8.66 -2.90
C LEU A 113 -17.63 10.16 -3.13
N PHE A 114 -17.85 10.97 -2.10
CA PHE A 114 -17.62 12.40 -2.15
C PHE A 114 -16.14 12.73 -2.39
N GLY A 115 -15.23 12.07 -1.69
CA GLY A 115 -13.79 12.23 -1.88
C GLY A 115 -13.33 11.85 -3.29
N VAL A 116 -13.83 10.75 -3.84
CA VAL A 116 -13.55 10.32 -5.22
C VAL A 116 -14.06 11.34 -6.23
N SER A 117 -15.26 11.88 -6.01
CA SER A 117 -15.84 12.92 -6.87
C SER A 117 -14.96 14.17 -6.91
N ILE A 118 -14.53 14.66 -5.74
CA ILE A 118 -13.61 15.80 -5.65
C ILE A 118 -12.29 15.49 -6.35
N PHE A 119 -11.73 14.29 -6.18
CA PHE A 119 -10.50 13.89 -6.82
C PHE A 119 -10.59 13.96 -8.36
N PHE A 120 -11.72 13.51 -8.93
CA PHE A 120 -11.96 13.63 -10.38
C PHE A 120 -12.16 15.08 -10.82
N LEU A 121 -12.89 15.89 -10.05
CA LEU A 121 -13.07 17.32 -10.36
C LEU A 121 -11.73 18.08 -10.30
N ALA A 122 -10.88 17.74 -9.33
CA ALA A 122 -9.55 18.33 -9.16
C ALA A 122 -8.52 17.81 -10.18
N SER A 123 -8.86 16.79 -10.99
CA SER A 123 -7.97 16.19 -11.98
C SER A 123 -7.35 17.20 -12.96
N GLY A 124 -8.08 18.28 -13.28
CA GLY A 124 -7.58 19.37 -14.13
C GLY A 124 -6.45 20.20 -13.52
N PHE A 125 -6.33 20.23 -12.19
CA PHE A 125 -5.30 20.99 -11.46
C PHE A 125 -4.05 20.16 -11.16
N TYR A 126 -4.10 18.83 -11.35
CA TYR A 126 -2.97 17.95 -11.08
C TYR A 126 -1.90 18.06 -12.17
N VAL A 127 -0.63 18.11 -11.74
CA VAL A 127 0.50 18.01 -12.66
C VAL A 127 0.49 16.60 -13.25
N LYS A 128 0.23 16.49 -14.56
CA LYS A 128 0.23 15.20 -15.26
C LYS A 128 1.65 14.69 -15.39
N LEU A 129 1.98 13.64 -14.64
CA LEU A 129 3.26 12.97 -14.79
C LEU A 129 3.31 12.21 -16.12
N LYS A 130 4.36 12.48 -16.91
CA LYS A 130 4.70 11.65 -18.07
C LYS A 130 4.98 10.23 -17.55
N SER A 131 4.27 9.22 -18.07
CA SER A 131 4.39 7.83 -17.65
C SER A 131 5.85 7.37 -17.74
N LYS A 132 6.52 7.23 -16.59
CA LYS A 132 7.75 6.45 -16.49
C LYS A 132 7.37 4.97 -16.56
N THR A 133 8.21 4.14 -17.17
CA THR A 133 8.05 2.69 -17.29
C THR A 133 7.52 2.06 -15.99
N SER A 134 6.51 1.20 -16.08
CA SER A 134 5.83 0.62 -14.91
C SER A 134 6.82 0.03 -13.90
N LEU A 135 6.74 0.50 -12.64
CA LEU A 135 7.57 0.00 -11.53
C LEU A 135 7.44 -1.51 -11.36
N VAL A 136 6.23 -2.05 -11.56
CA VAL A 136 5.93 -3.49 -11.50
C VAL A 136 6.70 -4.24 -12.58
N THR A 137 6.77 -3.70 -13.80
CA THR A 137 7.54 -4.30 -14.88
C THR A 137 9.04 -4.29 -14.53
N GLY A 138 9.54 -3.24 -13.89
CA GLY A 138 10.90 -3.20 -13.36
C GLY A 138 11.17 -4.29 -12.31
N PHE A 139 10.28 -4.46 -11.33
CA PHE A 139 10.40 -5.51 -10.31
C PHE A 139 10.36 -6.92 -10.91
N VAL A 140 9.43 -7.18 -11.82
CA VAL A 140 9.33 -8.46 -12.52
C VAL A 140 10.59 -8.72 -13.34
N GLN A 141 11.10 -7.71 -14.05
CA GLN A 141 12.33 -7.83 -14.82
C GLN A 141 13.53 -8.15 -13.93
N VAL A 142 13.68 -7.48 -12.79
CA VAL A 142 14.75 -7.76 -11.82
C VAL A 142 14.61 -9.16 -11.23
N ALA A 143 13.40 -9.59 -10.88
CA ALA A 143 13.15 -10.93 -10.35
C ALA A 143 13.50 -12.02 -11.39
N VAL A 144 13.06 -11.85 -12.64
CA VAL A 144 13.35 -12.75 -13.75
C VAL A 144 14.85 -12.77 -14.06
N ALA A 145 15.51 -11.61 -14.13
CA ALA A 145 16.95 -11.52 -14.37
C ALA A 145 17.77 -12.17 -13.25
N SER A 146 17.40 -11.92 -11.98
CA SER A 146 18.03 -12.56 -10.82
C SER A 146 17.85 -14.07 -10.83
N TYR A 147 16.66 -14.55 -11.21
CA TYR A 147 16.37 -15.98 -11.31
C TYR A 147 17.14 -16.64 -12.46
N ARG A 148 17.19 -16.01 -13.65
CA ARG A 148 17.97 -16.48 -14.80
C ARG A 148 19.46 -16.54 -14.47
N ASN A 149 19.98 -15.56 -13.72
CA ASN A 149 21.39 -15.45 -13.32
C ASN A 149 21.73 -16.19 -12.01
N ARG A 150 20.77 -16.89 -11.38
CA ARG A 150 20.97 -17.58 -10.09
C ARG A 150 22.11 -18.60 -10.11
N ARG A 151 22.39 -19.18 -11.27
CA ARG A 151 23.39 -20.25 -11.50
C ARG A 151 24.79 -19.73 -11.82
N LEU A 152 24.95 -18.42 -12.01
CA LEU A 152 26.25 -17.80 -12.25
C LEU A 152 26.83 -17.37 -10.90
N ASP A 153 28.07 -17.76 -10.61
CA ASP A 153 28.75 -17.28 -9.41
C ASP A 153 29.03 -15.79 -9.54
N LEU A 154 28.80 -15.05 -8.44
CA LEU A 154 29.20 -13.64 -8.40
C LEU A 154 30.73 -13.63 -8.41
N PRO A 155 31.40 -12.97 -9.36
CA PRO A 155 32.85 -12.81 -9.27
C PRO A 155 33.18 -12.06 -7.97
N ASP A 156 34.14 -12.57 -7.20
CA ASP A 156 34.54 -12.13 -5.86
C ASP A 156 35.03 -10.66 -5.75
N GLY A 157 34.93 -9.89 -6.83
CA GLY A 157 35.35 -8.50 -6.93
C GLY A 157 34.32 -7.61 -7.60
N VAL A 158 33.07 -7.58 -7.11
CA VAL A 158 32.00 -6.67 -7.58
C VAL A 158 32.28 -5.23 -7.13
N HIS A 159 33.38 -4.64 -7.63
CA HIS A 159 33.60 -3.19 -7.57
C HIS A 159 33.31 -2.50 -8.92
N ASN A 160 33.18 -3.22 -10.04
CA ASN A 160 33.28 -2.55 -11.35
C ASN A 160 32.26 -2.93 -12.44
N VAL A 161 31.15 -3.64 -12.14
CA VAL A 161 30.18 -3.99 -13.22
C VAL A 161 28.74 -3.65 -12.83
N CYS A 162 28.50 -2.36 -12.59
CA CYS A 162 27.19 -1.75 -12.82
C CYS A 162 27.44 -0.54 -13.73
N HIS A 163 27.09 -0.63 -15.01
CA HIS A 163 27.38 0.46 -15.96
C HIS A 163 26.63 1.74 -15.56
N ARG A 164 27.42 2.79 -15.35
CA ARG A 164 27.05 4.13 -14.93
C ARG A 164 26.57 4.95 -16.13
N LYS A 165 25.38 5.53 -16.06
CA LYS A 165 25.05 6.70 -16.88
C LYS A 165 25.62 7.94 -16.18
N ASN A 166 26.41 8.74 -16.88
CA ASN A 166 27.01 9.96 -16.34
C ASN A 166 25.93 10.87 -15.70
N GLY A 167 25.97 11.00 -14.37
CA GLY A 167 25.11 11.90 -13.58
C GLY A 167 24.21 11.27 -12.51
N SER A 168 24.19 9.95 -12.33
CA SER A 168 23.38 9.29 -11.28
C SER A 168 24.24 8.77 -10.11
N ALA A 169 23.69 8.83 -8.89
CA ALA A 169 24.35 8.38 -7.67
C ALA A 169 24.70 6.87 -7.73
N LEU A 170 25.86 6.49 -7.18
CA LEU A 170 26.33 5.11 -7.09
C LEU A 170 25.28 4.25 -6.37
N VAL A 171 24.72 3.26 -7.05
CA VAL A 171 23.89 2.23 -6.43
C VAL A 171 24.84 1.18 -5.86
N LEU A 172 25.13 1.29 -4.57
CA LEU A 172 25.91 0.28 -3.86
C LEU A 172 25.14 -1.05 -3.86
N PRO A 173 25.83 -2.18 -4.08
CA PRO A 173 25.24 -3.51 -3.90
C PRO A 173 24.60 -3.62 -2.52
N SER A 174 23.35 -4.10 -2.47
CA SER A 174 22.68 -4.34 -1.19
C SER A 174 23.21 -5.62 -0.57
N GLU A 175 23.76 -5.54 0.65
CA GLU A 175 24.24 -6.72 1.39
C GLU A 175 23.10 -7.61 1.90
N ASN A 176 21.90 -7.05 2.12
CA ASN A 176 20.73 -7.80 2.61
C ASN A 176 20.03 -8.63 1.52
N LEU A 177 20.20 -8.28 0.24
CA LEU A 177 19.55 -8.93 -0.89
C LEU A 177 20.55 -9.34 -1.98
N ARG A 178 21.63 -10.05 -1.57
CA ARG A 178 22.71 -10.50 -2.46
C ARG A 178 22.25 -11.26 -3.70
N PHE A 179 21.11 -11.96 -3.64
CA PHE A 179 20.58 -12.68 -4.80
C PHE A 179 20.06 -11.74 -5.90
N LEU A 180 19.60 -10.53 -5.56
CA LEU A 180 19.13 -9.53 -6.54
C LEU A 180 20.28 -8.86 -7.26
N ASN A 181 21.47 -8.82 -6.65
CA ASN A 181 22.68 -8.29 -7.28
C ASN A 181 23.06 -9.11 -8.54
N LYS A 182 22.57 -10.36 -8.67
CA LYS A 182 22.72 -11.19 -9.88
C LYS A 182 21.97 -10.62 -11.09
N ALA A 183 20.97 -9.77 -10.91
CA ALA A 183 20.30 -9.08 -12.04
C ALA A 183 21.20 -8.04 -12.74
N CYS A 184 22.29 -7.61 -12.11
CA CYS A 184 23.23 -6.65 -12.69
C CYS A 184 24.33 -7.29 -13.54
N ILE A 185 24.39 -8.63 -13.60
CA ILE A 185 25.39 -9.36 -14.39
C ILE A 185 25.02 -9.29 -15.87
N VAL A 186 25.87 -8.63 -16.66
CA VAL A 186 25.79 -8.57 -18.13
C VAL A 186 26.32 -9.90 -18.69
N ARG A 187 25.52 -10.58 -19.51
CA ARG A 187 25.92 -11.87 -20.12
C ARG A 187 26.61 -11.69 -21.46
N ASP A 188 26.22 -10.68 -22.24
CA ASP A 188 26.74 -10.47 -23.60
C ASP A 188 26.80 -8.95 -23.91
N PRO A 189 28.00 -8.33 -23.90
CA PRO A 189 28.15 -6.88 -24.02
C PRO A 189 27.68 -6.33 -25.37
N ASP A 190 27.76 -7.11 -26.46
CA ASP A 190 27.41 -6.65 -27.81
C ASP A 190 25.89 -6.71 -28.09
N LYS A 191 25.15 -7.53 -27.32
CA LYS A 191 23.69 -7.63 -27.41
C LYS A 191 22.96 -6.78 -26.37
N ASP A 192 23.59 -6.60 -25.21
CA ASP A 192 22.97 -5.90 -24.09
C ASP A 192 23.34 -4.41 -24.06
N LEU A 193 24.42 -3.96 -24.73
CA LEU A 193 24.91 -2.58 -24.67
C LEU A 193 25.12 -1.95 -26.06
N THR A 194 24.59 -0.74 -26.24
CA THR A 194 24.84 0.12 -27.40
C THR A 194 26.28 0.59 -27.33
N ALA A 195 26.89 0.95 -28.45
CA ALA A 195 28.26 1.51 -28.52
C ALA A 195 28.52 2.70 -27.56
N ASP A 196 27.47 3.39 -27.09
CA ASP A 196 27.51 4.45 -26.07
C ASP A 196 27.46 3.95 -24.60
N GLY A 197 27.50 2.64 -24.36
CA GLY A 197 27.30 2.02 -23.03
C GLY A 197 25.86 2.08 -22.51
N ARG A 198 24.88 2.33 -23.38
CA ARG A 198 23.44 2.32 -23.04
C ARG A 198 22.84 0.96 -23.30
N ALA A 199 22.05 0.39 -22.39
CA ALA A 199 21.40 -0.88 -22.67
C ALA A 199 20.52 -0.82 -23.93
N ILE A 200 20.71 -1.74 -24.89
CA ILE A 200 20.17 -1.62 -26.26
C ILE A 200 18.64 -1.57 -26.25
N THR A 201 17.94 -2.43 -25.51
CA THR A 201 16.47 -2.37 -25.48
C THR A 201 15.83 -3.20 -24.36
N ARG A 202 14.89 -2.55 -23.66
CA ARG A 202 13.54 -2.93 -23.15
C ARG A 202 13.21 -4.35 -22.61
N GLY A 203 14.11 -5.31 -22.58
CA GLY A 203 13.84 -6.69 -22.17
C GLY A 203 14.85 -7.27 -21.19
N ASP A 204 16.12 -6.88 -21.23
CA ASP A 204 17.15 -7.45 -20.37
C ASP A 204 18.05 -6.36 -19.77
N CYS A 205 18.27 -6.49 -18.46
CA CYS A 205 19.33 -5.91 -17.63
C CYS A 205 19.74 -4.43 -17.86
N ALA A 206 18.81 -3.49 -17.71
CA ALA A 206 19.18 -2.18 -17.16
C ALA A 206 18.04 -1.65 -16.30
N VAL A 207 18.21 -1.77 -14.99
CA VAL A 207 17.40 -1.06 -14.00
C VAL A 207 17.65 0.43 -14.19
N SER A 208 16.88 1.04 -15.08
CA SER A 208 16.77 2.48 -15.21
C SER A 208 15.97 3.02 -14.02
N SER A 209 16.60 3.13 -12.85
CA SER A 209 16.08 3.94 -11.76
C SER A 209 16.29 5.41 -12.08
N LYS A 210 15.20 6.19 -12.10
CA LYS A 210 15.18 7.60 -12.47
C LYS A 210 14.28 8.37 -11.54
#